data_AF-A0A3D0Y049-F1
#
_entry.id   AF-A0A3D0Y049-F1
#
_cell.length_a   1.000
_cell.length_b   1.000
_cell.length_c   1.000
_cell.angle_alpha   90.00
_cell.angle_beta   90.00
_cell.angle_gamma   90.00
#
_symmetry.space_group_name_H-M   'P 1'
#
loop_
_entity.id
_entity.type
_entity.pdbx_description
1 polymer ?
#
loop_
_entity_poly.entity_id
_entity_poly.type
_entity_poly.pdbx_seq_one_letter_code
_entity_poly.pdbx_strand_id
1 'polypeptide(L)' 'MDDIIKILEQIKPGVDFNKEENLIEEEILDSFDIVTLVAKLNDEFDIEITPADLVPENFNSA' A
#
# COMPACT_ATOMS: atom_id res chain seq x y z
N MET A 1 -12.13 -2.00 1.58
CA MET A 1 -11.42 -2.05 0.29
C MET A 1 -11.32 -0.65 -0.30
N ASP A 2 -12.44 0.07 -0.44
CA ASP A 2 -12.42 1.44 -0.98
C ASP A 2 -11.51 2.41 -0.23
N ASP A 3 -11.42 2.32 1.09
CA ASP A 3 -10.60 3.26 1.87
C ASP A 3 -9.09 3.02 1.71
N ILE A 4 -8.67 1.75 1.56
CA ILE A 4 -7.27 1.42 1.25
C ILE A 4 -6.91 1.89 -0.16
N ILE A 5 -7.80 1.73 -1.13
CA ILE A 5 -7.59 2.24 -2.50
C ILE A 5 -7.47 3.76 -2.50
N LYS A 6 -8.31 4.48 -1.75
CA LYS A 6 -8.17 5.94 -1.61
C LYS A 6 -6.83 6.35 -1.00
N ILE A 7 -6.33 5.60 -0.01
CA ILE A 7 -5.02 5.85 0.59
C ILE A 7 -3.92 5.64 -0.46
N LEU A 8 -3.99 4.56 -1.23
CA LEU A 8 -3.03 4.25 -2.31
C LEU A 8 -3.06 5.33 -3.40
N GLU A 9 -4.23 5.78 -3.85
CA GLU A 9 -4.39 6.87 -4.82
C GLU A 9 -3.86 8.22 -4.31
N GLN A 10 -3.95 8.48 -3.00
CA GLN A 10 -3.35 9.67 -2.39
C GLN A 10 -1.82 9.61 -2.38
N ILE A 11 -1.25 8.42 -2.17
CA ILE A 11 0.20 8.21 -2.14
C ILE A 11 0.75 8.30 -3.57
N LYS A 12 0.12 7.56 -4.51
CA LYS A 12 0.54 7.51 -5.89
C LYS A 12 -0.63 7.79 -6.84
N PRO A 13 -0.88 9.06 -7.14
CA PRO A 13 -1.95 9.43 -8.05
C PRO A 13 -1.63 8.99 -9.48
N GLY A 14 -2.65 8.53 -10.20
CA GLY A 14 -2.54 8.13 -11.61
C GLY A 14 -2.32 6.63 -11.86
N VAL A 15 -2.22 5.82 -10.80
CA VAL A 15 -2.20 4.36 -10.87
C VAL A 15 -3.61 3.81 -10.61
N ASP A 16 -4.05 2.83 -11.41
CA ASP A 16 -5.36 2.18 -11.24
C ASP A 16 -5.23 0.92 -10.38
N PHE A 17 -5.13 1.09 -9.06
CA PHE A 17 -4.96 0.01 -8.09
C PHE A 17 -6.06 -1.07 -8.09
N ASN A 18 -7.16 -0.87 -8.83
CA ASN A 18 -8.19 -1.90 -9.01
C ASN A 18 -7.79 -2.96 -10.04
N LYS A 19 -6.76 -2.69 -10.86
CA LYS A 19 -6.29 -3.59 -11.92
C LYS A 19 -4.88 -4.12 -11.69
N GLU A 20 -4.12 -3.45 -10.83
CA GLU A 20 -2.75 -3.86 -10.55
C GLU A 20 -2.75 -5.08 -9.61
N GLU A 21 -1.96 -6.08 -9.99
CA GLU A 21 -1.89 -7.35 -9.25
C GLU A 21 -0.63 -7.44 -8.39
N ASN A 22 0.48 -6.77 -8.76
CA ASN A 22 1.74 -6.86 -8.04
C ASN A 22 2.37 -5.48 -7.84
N LEU A 23 2.06 -4.83 -6.71
CA LEU A 23 2.44 -3.44 -6.49
C LEU A 23 3.95 -3.24 -6.27
N ILE A 24 4.68 -4.28 -5.88
CA ILE A 24 6.14 -4.21 -5.66
C ILE A 24 6.92 -4.70 -6.87
N GLU A 25 6.54 -5.86 -7.43
CA GLU A 25 7.28 -6.46 -8.55
C GLU A 25 7.19 -5.60 -9.82
N GLU A 26 6.06 -4.91 -10.03
CA GLU A 26 5.88 -3.98 -11.15
C GLU A 26 6.45 -2.58 -10.85
N GLU A 27 7.21 -2.43 -9.75
CA GLU A 27 7.80 -1.17 -9.28
C GLU A 27 6.78 -0.03 -9.10
N ILE A 28 5.51 -0.38 -8.84
CA ILE A 28 4.43 0.58 -8.67
C ILE A 28 4.60 1.33 -7.35
N LEU A 29 4.84 0.63 -6.25
CA LEU A 29 5.16 1.22 -4.95
C LEU A 29 6.64 1.03 -4.66
N ASP A 30 7.33 2.14 -4.39
CA ASP A 30 8.72 2.08 -3.93
C ASP A 30 8.80 1.98 -2.39
N SER A 31 10.02 1.87 -1.87
CA SER A 31 10.26 1.79 -0.43
C SER A 31 9.69 2.97 0.38
N PHE A 32 9.59 4.17 -0.21
CA PHE A 32 9.05 5.34 0.45
C PHE A 32 7.51 5.34 0.43
N ASP A 33 6.93 4.94 -0.70
CA ASP A 33 5.48 4.75 -0.85
C ASP A 33 4.96 3.73 0.18
N ILE A 34 5.67 2.62 0.36
CA ILE A 34 5.34 1.57 1.33
C ILE A 34 5.36 2.11 2.77
N VAL A 35 6.42 2.80 3.17
CA VAL A 35 6.53 3.38 4.52
C VAL A 35 5.40 4.40 4.78
N THR A 36 5.04 5.16 3.75
CA THR A 36 3.94 6.14 3.82
C THR A 36 2.59 5.45 3.95
N LEU A 37 2.35 4.36 3.20
CA LEU A 37 1.14 3.55 3.29
C LEU A 37 0.96 3.02 4.71
N VAL A 38 2.00 2.42 5.26
CA VAL A 38 1.99 1.85 6.62
C VAL A 38 1.67 2.90 7.67
N ALA A 39 2.29 4.08 7.57
CA ALA A 39 2.01 5.18 8.50
C ALA A 39 0.55 5.64 8.43
N LYS A 40 -0.02 5.78 7.23
CA LYS A 40 -1.43 6.16 7.04
C LYS A 40 -2.38 5.06 7.53
N LEU A 41 -2.07 3.80 7.28
CA LEU A 41 -2.88 2.67 7.77
C LEU A 41 -2.92 2.62 9.30
N ASN A 42 -1.76 2.81 9.94
CA ASN A 42 -1.68 2.84 11.40
C ASN A 42 -2.53 3.98 12.00
N ASP A 43 -2.48 5.18 11.42
CA ASP A 43 -3.23 6.34 11.88
C ASP A 43 -4.75 6.21 11.59
N GLU A 44 -5.12 5.76 10.40
CA GLU A 44 -6.53 5.72 9.96
C GLU A 44 -7.32 4.55 10.56
N PHE A 45 -6.65 3.42 10.83
CA PHE A 45 -7.28 2.22 11.38
C PHE A 45 -6.94 1.94 12.85
N ASP A 46 -6.13 2.79 13.50
CA ASP A 46 -5.65 2.62 14.89
C ASP A 46 -4.99 1.23 15.09
N ILE A 47 -4.13 0.86 14.14
CA ILE A 47 -3.38 -0.40 14.13
C ILE A 47 -1.87 -0.14 14.22
N GLU A 48 -1.10 -1.18 14.53
CA GLU A 48 0.36 -1.12 14.58
C GLU A 48 0.96 -2.15 13.62
N ILE A 49 1.32 -1.68 12.42
CA ILE A 49 2.11 -2.42 11.44
C ILE A 49 3.57 -2.02 11.59
N THR A 50 4.45 -2.99 11.80
CA THR A 50 5.90 -2.79 11.91
C THR A 50 6.61 -3.11 10.61
N PRO A 51 7.86 -2.66 10.40
CA PRO A 51 8.64 -3.03 9.22
C PRO A 51 8.83 -4.55 9.03
N ALA A 52 8.76 -5.33 10.11
CA ALA A 52 8.86 -6.78 10.06
C ALA A 52 7.60 -7.45 9.48
N ASP A 53 6.46 -6.75 9.53
CA ASP A 53 5.18 -7.22 9.00
C ASP A 53 5.05 -6.93 7.49
N LEU A 54 5.98 -6.18 6.90
CA LEU A 54 5.97 -5.81 5.49
C LEU A 54 6.64 -6.89 4.65
N VAL A 55 5.86 -7.89 4.22
CA VAL A 55 6.31 -8.90 3.27
C VAL A 55 5.76 -8.60 1.87
N PRO A 56 6.50 -8.94 0.79
CA PRO A 56 6.05 -8.70 -0.59
C PRO A 56 4.65 -9.24 -0.87
N GLU A 57 4.30 -10.38 -0.27
CA GLU A 57 2.99 -11.03 -0.42
C GLU A 57 1.82 -10.16 0.04
N ASN A 58 2.01 -9.19 0.95
CA ASN A 58 0.95 -8.28 1.38
C ASN A 58 0.53 -7.26 0.31
N PHE A 59 1.37 -7.08 -0.71
CA PHE A 59 1.21 -6.08 -1.76
C PHE A 59 0.79 -6.70 -3.10
N ASN A 60 0.48 -7.99 -3.08
CA ASN A 60 -0.08 -8.70 -4.21
C ASN A 60 -1.60 -8.77 -4.03
N SER A 61 -2.34 -8.47 -5.09
CA SER A 61 -3.79 -8.66 -5.11
C SER A 61 -4.10 -10.16 -5.13
N ALA A 62 -4.92 -10.62 -4.18
CA ALA A 62 -5.28 -12.03 -4.02
C ALA A 62 -6.24 -12.56 -5.10
#